data_AF-A0A2M8LZT4-F1
#
_entry.id   AF-A0A2M8LZT4-F1
#
_cell.length_a   1.000
_cell.length_b   1.000
_cell.length_c   1.000
_cell.angle_alpha   90.00
_cell.angle_beta   90.00
_cell.angle_gamma   90.00
#
_symmetry.space_group_name_H-M   'P 1'
#
loop_
_entity.id
_entity.type
_entity.pdbx_description
1 polymer ?
#
loop_
_entity_poly.entity_id
_entity_poly.type
_entity_poly.pdbx_seq_one_letter_code
_entity_poly.pdbx_strand_id
1 'polypeptide(L)'
;MLLLAELLSAFLPTEVRGGRAYVLHALLMSVIAALVLVFFWRVFGGSWAAGLPWAAGLAAGVAAGYAVAWPVVRRRWTRPR
;
A
#
# COMPACT_ATOMS: atom_id res chain seq x y z
N MET A 1 11.58 11.27 2.87
CA MET A 1 11.29 10.01 2.14
C MET A 1 11.33 8.78 3.05
N LEU A 2 12.13 8.76 4.12
CA LEU A 2 12.17 7.68 5.11
C LEU A 2 10.86 7.48 5.91
N LEU A 3 10.15 8.57 6.23
CA LEU A 3 8.95 8.52 7.08
C LEU A 3 7.79 7.73 6.45
N LEU A 4 7.60 7.84 5.13
CA LEU A 4 6.57 7.09 4.40
C LEU A 4 6.91 5.60 4.34
N ALA A 5 8.19 5.27 4.16
CA ALA A 5 8.68 3.89 4.14
C ALA A 5 8.56 3.22 5.52
N GLU A 6 8.83 3.94 6.61
CA GLU A 6 8.61 3.44 7.97
C GLU A 6 7.12 3.26 8.28
N LEU A 7 6.27 4.20 7.87
CA LEU A 7 4.83 4.07 8.02
C LEU A 7 4.32 2.83 7.26
N LEU A 8 4.72 2.67 6.00
CA LEU A 8 4.40 1.49 5.19
C LEU A 8 4.95 0.19 5.79
N SER A 9 6.12 0.23 6.44
CA SER A 9 6.73 -0.92 7.12
C SER A 9 6.04 -1.28 8.43
N ALA A 10 5.49 -0.30 9.16
CA ALA A 10 4.68 -0.54 10.34
C ALA A 10 3.32 -1.17 9.99
N PHE A 11 2.80 -0.90 8.78
CA PHE A 11 1.56 -1.47 8.26
C PHE A 11 1.75 -2.76 7.44
N LEU A 12 2.98 -3.22 7.27
CA LEU A 12 3.24 -4.54 6.70
C LEU A 12 2.69 -5.59 7.69
N PRO A 13 1.73 -6.43 7.28
CA PRO A 13 1.13 -7.41 8.18
C PRO A 13 2.22 -8.37 8.68
N THR A 14 2.50 -8.29 9.99
CA THR A 14 3.46 -9.15 10.70
C THR A 14 3.02 -10.62 10.68
N GLU A 15 1.71 -10.87 10.56
CA GLU A 15 1.14 -12.19 10.35
C GLU A 15 0.16 -12.19 9.16
N VAL A 16 0.47 -12.98 8.14
CA VAL A 16 -0.41 -13.15 6.99
C VAL A 16 -1.16 -14.47 7.16
N ARG A 17 -2.32 -14.41 7.83
CA ARG A 17 -3.19 -15.58 8.11
C ARG A 17 -3.70 -16.31 6.85
N GLY A 18 -3.51 -15.74 5.65
CA GLY A 18 -3.80 -16.38 4.37
C GLY A 18 -3.70 -15.43 3.17
N GLY A 19 -3.67 -15.97 1.96
CA GLY A 19 -3.51 -15.18 0.71
C GLY A 19 -4.59 -14.12 0.49
N ARG A 20 -5.84 -14.39 0.88
CA ARG A 20 -6.92 -13.38 0.82
C ARG A 20 -6.67 -12.19 1.75
N ALA A 21 -6.18 -12.43 2.96
CA ALA A 21 -5.85 -11.36 3.90
C ALA A 21 -4.70 -10.50 3.38
N TYR A 22 -3.73 -11.10 2.67
CA TYR A 22 -2.65 -10.37 2.02
C TYR A 22 -3.15 -9.44 0.91
N VAL A 23 -3.99 -9.96 0.01
CA VAL A 23 -4.56 -9.17 -1.09
C VAL A 23 -5.42 -8.03 -0.54
N LEU A 24 -6.21 -8.29 0.51
CA LEU A 24 -6.98 -7.25 1.18
C LEU A 24 -6.07 -6.16 1.75
N HIS A 25 -4.98 -6.53 2.43
CA HIS A 25 -4.01 -5.55 2.95
C HIS A 25 -3.35 -4.75 1.83
N ALA A 26 -2.92 -5.41 0.74
CA ALA A 26 -2.37 -4.73 -0.42
C ALA A 26 -3.33 -3.67 -0.95
N LEU A 27 -4.60 -4.05 -1.14
CA LEU A 27 -5.64 -3.18 -1.66
C LEU A 27 -5.94 -2.00 -0.71
N LEU A 28 -6.02 -2.27 0.59
CA LEU A 28 -6.25 -1.25 1.61
C LEU A 28 -5.10 -0.23 1.64
N MET A 29 -3.86 -0.70 1.60
CA MET A 29 -2.66 0.16 1.59
C MET A 29 -2.57 0.99 0.31
N SER A 30 -2.92 0.42 -0.85
CA SER A 30 -2.99 1.17 -2.11
C SER A 30 -3.99 2.32 -2.04
N VAL A 31 -5.17 2.07 -1.47
CA VAL A 31 -6.23 3.09 -1.32
C VAL A 31 -5.81 4.17 -0.32
N ILE A 32 -5.26 3.78 0.83
CA ILE A 32 -4.78 4.74 1.84
C ILE A 32 -3.68 5.62 1.26
N ALA A 33 -2.70 5.03 0.58
CA ALA A 33 -1.61 5.78 -0.04
C ALA A 33 -2.15 6.80 -1.06
N ALA A 34 -3.10 6.39 -1.91
CA ALA A 34 -3.75 7.28 -2.87
C ALA A 34 -4.50 8.43 -2.17
N LEU A 35 -5.30 8.13 -1.14
CA LEU A 35 -6.03 9.15 -0.39
C LEU A 35 -5.09 10.15 0.29
N VAL A 36 -4.01 9.68 0.90
CA VAL A 36 -2.98 10.53 1.53
C VAL A 36 -2.36 11.47 0.50
N LEU A 37 -1.98 10.94 -0.67
CA LEU A 37 -1.39 11.77 -1.72
C LEU A 37 -2.36 12.84 -2.23
N VAL A 38 -3.62 12.47 -2.48
CA VAL A 38 -4.64 13.41 -2.95
C VAL A 38 -4.94 14.47 -1.87
N PHE A 39 -4.97 14.07 -0.59
CA PHE A 39 -5.11 14.99 0.52
C PHE A 39 -3.97 16.03 0.54
N PHE A 40 -2.71 15.58 0.46
CA PHE A 40 -1.57 16.49 0.37
C PHE A 40 -1.65 17.39 -0.86
N TRP A 41 -2.01 16.82 -2.03
CA TRP A 41 -2.17 17.58 -3.25
C TRP A 41 -3.18 18.73 -3.10
N ARG A 42 -4.30 18.45 -2.41
CA ARG A 42 -5.32 19.44 -2.11
C ARG A 42 -4.83 20.52 -1.14
N VAL A 43 -4.04 20.15 -0.13
CA VAL A 43 -3.43 21.05 0.86
C VAL A 43 -2.45 22.02 0.19
N PHE A 44 -1.67 21.54 -0.79
CA PHE A 44 -0.72 22.37 -1.54
C PHE A 44 -1.35 23.13 -2.73
N GLY A 45 -2.67 23.27 -2.77
CA GLY A 45 -3.37 24.10 -3.75
C GLY A 45 -3.60 23.45 -5.12
N GLY A 46 -3.32 22.15 -5.26
CA GLY A 46 -3.60 21.40 -6.48
C GLY A 46 -5.09 21.08 -6.67
N SER A 47 -5.52 20.98 -7.94
CA SER A 47 -6.88 20.54 -8.28
C SER A 47 -7.02 19.02 -8.14
N TRP A 48 -8.22 18.55 -7.76
CA TRP A 48 -8.53 17.12 -7.62
C TRP A 48 -8.23 16.33 -8.89
N ALA A 49 -8.60 16.88 -10.05
CA ALA A 49 -8.39 16.24 -11.34
C ALA A 49 -6.90 16.03 -11.66
N ALA A 50 -6.03 16.97 -11.27
CA ALA A 50 -4.59 16.87 -11.49
C ALA A 50 -3.91 15.87 -10.54
N GLY A 51 -4.47 15.63 -9.35
CA GLY A 51 -3.92 14.67 -8.38
C GLY A 51 -4.26 13.21 -8.66
N LEU A 52 -5.35 12.93 -9.38
CA LEU A 52 -5.80 11.58 -9.71
C LEU A 52 -4.77 10.70 -10.44
N PRO A 53 -4.08 11.14 -11.51
CA PRO A 53 -3.09 10.30 -12.19
C PRO A 53 -1.90 9.95 -11.28
N TRP A 54 -1.49 10.88 -10.41
CA TRP A 54 -0.44 10.62 -9.42
C TRP A 54 -0.89 9.62 -8.35
N ALA A 55 -2.13 9.74 -7.90
CA ALA A 55 -2.72 8.81 -6.94
C ALA A 55 -2.85 7.39 -7.53
N ALA A 56 -3.25 7.29 -8.80
CA ALA A 56 -3.29 6.03 -9.53
C ALA A 56 -1.89 5.43 -9.69
N GLY A 57 -0.89 6.24 -10.04
CA GLY A 57 0.51 5.81 -10.15
C GLY A 57 1.07 5.30 -8.81
N LEU A 58 0.78 6.00 -7.72
CA LEU A 58 1.19 5.58 -6.38
C LEU A 58 0.49 4.27 -5.96
N ALA A 59 -0.82 4.15 -6.17
CA ALA A 59 -1.57 2.93 -5.86
C ALA A 59 -1.05 1.72 -6.66
N ALA A 60 -0.75 1.92 -7.95
CA ALA A 60 -0.13 0.90 -8.79
C ALA A 60 1.27 0.51 -8.28
N GLY A 61 2.07 1.49 -7.85
CA GLY A 61 3.38 1.25 -7.24
C GLY A 61 3.31 0.43 -5.95
N VAL A 62 2.35 0.74 -5.08
CA VAL A 62 2.11 -0.03 -3.84
C VAL A 62 1.67 -1.46 -4.17
N ALA A 63 0.73 -1.63 -5.10
CA ALA A 63 0.28 -2.94 -5.54
C ALA A 63 1.42 -3.78 -6.16
N ALA A 64 2.27 -3.16 -6.98
CA ALA A 64 3.46 -3.80 -7.54
C ALA A 64 4.47 -4.18 -6.45
N GLY A 65 4.68 -3.32 -5.45
CA GLY A 65 5.53 -3.63 -4.29
C GLY A 65 5.04 -4.86 -3.52
N TYR A 66 3.73 -4.98 -3.31
CA TYR A 66 3.13 -6.19 -2.73
C TYR A 66 3.30 -7.41 -3.65
N ALA A 67 3.12 -7.28 -4.96
CA ALA A 67 3.36 -8.39 -5.89
C ALA A 67 4.82 -8.88 -5.85
N VAL A 68 5.80 -7.98 -5.75
CA VAL A 68 7.23 -8.32 -5.62
C VAL A 68 7.55 -8.93 -4.25
N ALA A 69 6.88 -8.47 -3.18
CA ALA A 69 7.06 -9.01 -1.83
C ALA A 69 6.39 -10.38 -1.60
N TRP A 70 5.44 -10.77 -2.46
CA TRP A 70 4.69 -12.03 -2.38
C TRP A 70 5.53 -13.29 -2.11
N PRO A 71 6.61 -13.60 -2.87
CA PRO A 71 7.42 -14.80 -2.64
C PRO A 71 8.08 -14.83 -1.26
N VAL A 72 8.40 -13.69 -0.66
CA VAL A 72 8.96 -13.58 0.69
C VAL A 72 7.88 -13.83 1.75
N VAL A 73 6.70 -13.24 1.54
CA VAL A 73 5.55 -13.38 2.45
C VAL A 73 5.00 -14.81 2.44
N ARG A 74 4.94 -15.47 1.27
CA ARG A 74 4.51 -16.86 1.12
C ARG A 74 5.33 -17.82 2.00
N ARG A 75 6.63 -17.55 2.19
CA ARG A 75 7.51 -18.36 3.05
C ARG A 75 7.20 -18.20 4.54
N ARG A 76 6.51 -17.12 4.93
CA ARG A 76 6.10 -16.79 6.31
C ARG A 76 4.65 -17.14 6.62
N TRP A 77 3.98 -17.89 5.74
CA TRP A 77 2.64 -18.41 6.03
C TRP A 77 2.70 -19.35 7.23
N THR A 78 2.22 -18.86 8.36
CA THR A 78 1.87 -19.67 9.51
C THR A 78 0.68 -20.52 9.12
N ARG A 79 0.91 -21.81 8.82
CA ARG A 79 -0.18 -22.78 8.69
C ARG A 79 -1.04 -22.66 9.96
N PRO A 80 -2.36 -22.46 9.86
CA PRO A 80 -3.22 -22.65 11.00
C PRO A 80 -3.01 -24.11 11.45
N ARG A 81 -2.58 -24.28 12.70
CA ARG A 81 -2.63 -25.58 13.38
C ARG A 81 -4.10 -25.93 13.64
#